data_AF-A0A480BRT4-F1
#
_entry.id   AF-A0A480BRT4-F1
#
_cell.length_a   1.000
_cell.length_b   1.000
_cell.length_c   1.000
_cell.angle_alpha   90.00
_cell.angle_beta   90.00
_cell.angle_gamma   90.00
#
_symmetry.space_group_name_H-M   'P 1'
#
loop_
_entity.id
_entity.type
_entity.pdbx_description
1 polymer ?
#
loop_
_entity_poly.entity_id
_entity_poly.type
_entity_poly.pdbx_seq_one_letter_code
_entity_poly.pdbx_strand_id
1 'polypeptide(L)'
;MSTFQEICEQVAPKIGVDQTLFASVIGGTAQEQIDILEIARDSVEALTEAHDWQVLKSVATINTGDGATEAFNLPSDYGRMPATANLRSSRLIGPYQHIVDEDEWLEIDIRDYEQVTGVWTLIGGQINIKPAPESTETIKYYYQSNAVVDPVSGSNKAFFTVDTDTIRIPERLLRLDMIWRWKASKGTPYEEDLENFNIAFEHRKAADKGARIIAVGRTRLPRGAKYAWPRTISS
;
A
#
# COMPACT_ATOMS: atom_id res chain seq x y z
N MET A 1 4.92 21.11 -0.54
CA MET A 1 3.70 20.30 -0.65
C MET A 1 2.56 21.22 -0.31
N SER A 2 1.52 21.20 -1.12
CA SER A 2 0.31 21.96 -0.84
C SER A 2 -0.50 21.29 0.24
N THR A 3 -1.15 22.10 1.07
CA THR A 3 -2.10 21.62 2.09
C THR A 3 -3.40 21.17 1.43
N PHE A 4 -4.21 20.42 2.17
CA PHE A 4 -5.54 19.99 1.70
C PHE A 4 -6.41 21.19 1.30
N GLN A 5 -6.36 22.27 2.08
CA GLN A 5 -7.04 23.52 1.74
C GLN A 5 -6.60 24.07 0.39
N GLU A 6 -5.28 24.23 0.18
CA GLU A 6 -4.73 24.75 -1.08
C GLU A 6 -5.09 23.86 -2.28
N ILE A 7 -5.15 22.54 -2.08
CA ILE A 7 -5.57 21.59 -3.11
C ILE A 7 -7.02 21.86 -3.51
N CYS A 8 -7.93 22.01 -2.54
CA CYS A 8 -9.34 22.32 -2.79
C CYS A 8 -9.53 23.69 -3.46
N GLU A 9 -8.82 24.71 -2.99
CA GLU A 9 -8.83 26.06 -3.60
C GLU A 9 -8.35 26.04 -5.06
N GLN A 10 -7.34 25.23 -5.39
CA GLN A 10 -6.86 25.06 -6.76
C GLN A 10 -7.85 24.31 -7.67
N VAL A 11 -8.70 23.45 -7.10
CA VAL A 11 -9.75 22.72 -7.84
C VAL A 11 -10.97 23.61 -8.11
N ALA A 12 -11.32 24.50 -7.18
CA ALA A 12 -12.48 25.40 -7.25
C ALA A 12 -12.72 26.08 -8.62
N PRO A 13 -11.73 26.76 -9.24
CA PRO A 13 -11.94 27.44 -10.51
C PRO A 13 -12.20 26.47 -11.68
N LYS A 14 -11.76 25.20 -11.57
CA LYS A 14 -11.98 24.18 -12.60
C LYS A 14 -13.36 23.55 -12.54
N ILE A 15 -14.01 23.60 -11.38
CA ILE A 15 -15.36 23.08 -11.14
C ILE A 15 -16.44 24.18 -11.12
N GLY A 16 -16.04 25.45 -11.27
CA GLY A 16 -16.97 26.58 -11.32
C GLY A 16 -17.50 27.03 -9.96
N VAL A 17 -16.78 26.73 -8.88
CA VAL A 17 -17.11 27.12 -7.50
C VAL A 17 -16.18 28.26 -7.07
N ASP A 18 -16.69 29.19 -6.25
CA ASP A 18 -15.85 30.24 -5.68
C ASP A 18 -14.81 29.63 -4.74
N GLN A 19 -13.53 29.92 -4.97
CA GLN A 19 -12.40 29.45 -4.16
C GLN A 19 -12.54 29.84 -2.68
N THR A 20 -13.22 30.95 -2.36
CA THR A 20 -13.38 31.41 -0.97
C THR A 20 -14.23 30.46 -0.13
N LEU A 21 -15.08 29.64 -0.76
CA LEU A 21 -15.84 28.60 -0.09
C LEU A 21 -14.95 27.49 0.47
N PHE A 22 -13.72 27.33 -0.03
CA PHE A 22 -12.80 26.28 0.44
C PHE A 22 -11.70 26.80 1.36
N ALA A 23 -11.86 28.00 1.93
CA ALA A 23 -10.97 28.50 2.97
C ALA A 23 -10.99 27.66 4.27
N SER A 24 -12.06 26.87 4.48
CA SER A 24 -12.12 25.80 5.49
C SER A 24 -13.04 24.70 4.99
N VAL A 25 -12.49 23.51 4.74
CA VAL A 25 -13.22 22.41 4.10
C VAL A 25 -13.64 21.37 5.12
N ILE A 26 -12.72 20.95 6.00
CA ILE A 26 -12.97 19.87 6.96
C ILE A 26 -14.07 20.23 7.98
N GLY A 27 -14.11 21.48 8.43
CA GLY A 27 -15.14 21.99 9.35
C GLY A 27 -16.33 22.64 8.66
N GLY A 28 -16.35 22.62 7.33
CA GLY A 28 -17.38 23.26 6.51
C GLY A 28 -18.73 22.57 6.61
N THR A 29 -19.81 23.37 6.52
CA THR A 29 -21.20 22.86 6.54
C THR A 29 -21.96 23.16 5.24
N ALA A 30 -21.35 23.88 4.30
CA ALA A 30 -21.94 24.09 2.98
C ALA A 30 -21.94 22.76 2.20
N GLN A 31 -22.98 22.54 1.39
CA GLN A 31 -23.11 21.30 0.62
C GLN A 31 -21.89 21.04 -0.26
N GLU A 32 -21.36 22.09 -0.88
CA GLU A 32 -20.19 22.00 -1.75
C GLU A 32 -18.91 21.58 -1.00
N GLN A 33 -18.77 22.00 0.26
CA GLN A 33 -17.64 21.62 1.13
C GLN A 33 -17.76 20.14 1.54
N ILE A 34 -18.97 19.66 1.81
CA ILE A 34 -19.23 18.26 2.14
C ILE A 34 -18.98 17.37 0.91
N ASP A 35 -19.54 17.75 -0.24
CA ASP A 35 -19.39 17.02 -1.49
C ASP A 35 -17.92 16.89 -1.91
N ILE A 36 -17.14 17.99 -1.82
CA ILE A 36 -15.72 17.94 -2.22
C ILE A 36 -14.88 17.11 -1.24
N LEU A 37 -15.24 17.09 0.05
CA LEU A 37 -14.58 16.28 1.05
C LEU A 37 -14.82 14.78 0.81
N GLU A 38 -16.06 14.40 0.48
CA GLU A 38 -16.41 13.02 0.12
C GLU A 38 -15.65 12.59 -1.15
N ILE A 39 -15.68 13.42 -2.19
CA ILE A 39 -14.93 13.17 -3.43
C ILE A 39 -13.42 13.06 -3.16
N ALA A 40 -12.86 13.88 -2.28
CA ALA A 40 -11.45 13.81 -1.92
C ALA A 40 -11.11 12.48 -1.22
N ARG A 41 -11.97 11.98 -0.33
CA ARG A 41 -11.78 10.69 0.34
C ARG A 41 -11.79 9.53 -0.67
N ASP A 42 -12.80 9.50 -1.54
CA ASP A 42 -12.91 8.49 -2.60
C ASP A 42 -11.70 8.52 -3.55
N SER A 43 -11.23 9.73 -3.86
CA SER A 43 -10.06 9.92 -4.73
C SER A 43 -8.78 9.42 -4.08
N VAL A 44 -8.58 9.69 -2.79
CA VAL A 44 -7.43 9.20 -2.03
C VAL A 44 -7.44 7.68 -1.93
N GLU A 45 -8.59 7.08 -1.63
CA GLU A 45 -8.75 5.63 -1.55
C GLU A 45 -8.44 4.97 -2.89
N ALA A 46 -9.09 5.42 -3.96
CA ALA A 46 -8.88 4.87 -5.30
C ALA A 46 -7.42 5.01 -5.77
N LEU A 47 -6.78 6.16 -5.55
CA LEU A 47 -5.38 6.34 -5.92
C LEU A 47 -4.44 5.47 -5.11
N THR A 48 -4.74 5.23 -3.83
CA THR A 48 -3.92 4.41 -2.93
C THR A 48 -3.98 2.93 -3.31
N GLU A 49 -5.16 2.45 -3.73
CA GLU A 49 -5.37 1.07 -4.15
C GLU A 49 -4.88 0.79 -5.57
N ALA A 50 -4.99 1.75 -6.49
CA ALA A 50 -4.69 1.55 -7.90
C ALA A 50 -3.21 1.24 -8.20
N HIS A 51 -2.26 1.61 -7.33
CA HIS A 51 -0.83 1.36 -7.54
C HIS A 51 -0.02 1.21 -6.25
N ASP A 52 0.99 0.32 -6.27
CA ASP A 52 2.02 0.17 -5.22
C ASP A 52 3.02 1.34 -5.27
N TRP A 53 2.60 2.51 -4.79
CA TRP A 53 3.44 3.71 -4.71
C TRP A 53 4.69 3.50 -3.86
N GLN A 54 5.86 3.85 -4.38
CA GLN A 54 7.12 3.76 -3.62
C GLN A 54 7.08 4.58 -2.33
N VAL A 55 6.42 5.75 -2.35
CA VAL A 55 6.34 6.65 -1.19
C VAL A 55 5.63 6.02 0.01
N LEU A 56 4.72 5.07 -0.21
CA LEU A 56 3.94 4.38 0.83
C LEU A 56 4.53 3.01 1.19
N LYS A 57 5.65 2.62 0.56
CA LYS A 57 6.31 1.36 0.84
C LYS A 57 7.06 1.45 2.16
N SER A 58 6.61 0.70 3.15
CA SER A 58 7.16 0.68 4.51
C SER A 58 7.77 -0.67 4.85
N VAL A 59 8.65 -0.71 5.85
CA VAL A 59 9.25 -1.95 6.36
C VAL A 59 8.69 -2.23 7.75
N ALA A 60 8.03 -3.36 7.90
CA ALA A 60 7.62 -3.88 9.18
C ALA A 60 8.73 -4.76 9.76
N THR A 61 8.87 -4.73 11.09
CA THR A 61 9.83 -5.56 11.82
C THR A 61 9.12 -6.31 12.93
N ILE A 62 9.23 -7.64 12.92
CA ILE A 62 8.85 -8.54 14.00
C ILE A 62 10.11 -8.78 14.83
N ASN A 63 10.11 -8.29 16.07
CA ASN A 63 11.26 -8.36 17.00
C ASN A 63 11.11 -9.45 18.07
N THR A 64 9.99 -10.17 18.09
CA THR A 64 9.56 -11.03 19.20
C THR A 64 9.56 -12.49 18.77
N GLY A 65 10.68 -12.98 18.23
CA GLY A 65 10.88 -14.42 18.18
C GLY A 65 11.08 -14.95 19.61
N ASP A 66 10.27 -15.92 20.00
CA ASP A 66 10.28 -16.57 21.32
C ASP A 66 10.32 -18.12 21.20
N GLY A 67 10.32 -18.65 19.97
CA GLY A 67 10.27 -20.07 19.66
C GLY A 67 8.90 -20.72 19.85
N ALA A 68 7.83 -19.96 20.12
CA ALA A 68 6.49 -20.49 20.36
C ALA A 68 5.37 -19.71 19.64
N THR A 69 5.52 -18.41 19.47
CA THR A 69 4.53 -17.55 18.81
C THR A 69 4.65 -17.68 17.29
N GLU A 70 3.57 -18.11 16.66
CA GLU A 70 3.49 -18.26 15.21
C GLU A 70 2.67 -17.16 14.52
N ALA A 71 1.76 -16.51 15.24
CA ALA A 71 0.88 -15.47 14.69
C ALA A 71 1.27 -14.07 15.16
N PHE A 72 1.49 -13.16 14.21
CA PHE A 72 1.96 -11.80 14.47
C PHE A 72 0.99 -10.76 13.91
N ASN A 73 0.67 -9.76 14.73
CA ASN A 73 -0.17 -8.64 14.30
C ASN A 73 0.51 -7.81 13.21
N LEU A 74 -0.29 -7.36 12.24
CA LEU A 74 0.12 -6.41 11.23
C LEU A 74 0.27 -4.99 11.83
N PRO A 75 1.12 -4.13 11.23
CA PRO A 75 1.18 -2.71 11.57
C PRO A 75 -0.20 -2.03 11.46
N SER A 76 -0.46 -1.02 12.29
CA SER A 76 -1.75 -0.30 12.27
C SER A 76 -2.00 0.48 10.97
N ASP A 77 -0.94 0.81 10.23
CA ASP A 77 -1.00 1.45 8.92
C ASP A 77 -0.91 0.45 7.76
N TYR A 78 -1.05 -0.85 8.02
CA TYR A 78 -0.99 -1.87 6.98
C TYR A 78 -2.17 -1.74 6.02
N GLY A 79 -1.88 -1.52 4.74
CA GLY A 79 -2.87 -1.59 3.67
C GLY A 79 -2.86 -2.96 2.98
N ARG A 80 -1.72 -3.35 2.41
CA ARG A 80 -1.59 -4.61 1.66
C ARG A 80 -0.15 -5.11 1.56
N MET A 81 -0.03 -6.38 1.20
CA MET A 81 1.24 -7.00 0.88
C MET A 81 1.56 -6.81 -0.61
N PRO A 82 2.76 -6.31 -0.97
CA PRO A 82 3.19 -6.25 -2.37
C PRO A 82 3.18 -7.64 -3.01
N ALA A 83 2.83 -7.72 -4.30
CA ALA A 83 2.70 -8.99 -5.03
C ALA A 83 3.96 -9.87 -5.01
N THR A 84 5.15 -9.28 -4.82
CA THR A 84 6.43 -10.00 -4.70
C THR A 84 7.12 -9.77 -3.36
N ALA A 85 6.36 -9.63 -2.28
CA ALA A 85 6.92 -9.50 -0.95
C ALA A 85 7.45 -10.84 -0.45
N ASN A 86 8.60 -10.79 0.22
CA ASN A 86 9.17 -11.93 0.93
C ASN A 86 9.51 -11.46 2.34
N LEU A 87 9.25 -12.30 3.32
CA LEU A 87 9.77 -12.14 4.67
C LEU A 87 11.23 -12.57 4.70
N ARG A 88 12.06 -11.82 5.43
CA ARG A 88 13.48 -12.09 5.62
C ARG A 88 13.79 -12.18 7.10
N SER A 89 14.41 -13.27 7.50
CA SER A 89 14.94 -13.45 8.85
C SER A 89 16.40 -13.03 8.93
N SER A 90 16.85 -12.67 10.13
CA SER A 90 18.27 -12.46 10.47
C SER A 90 19.07 -13.76 10.56
N ARG A 91 18.41 -14.90 10.73
CA ARG A 91 18.99 -16.24 10.94
C ARG A 91 19.04 -17.06 9.64
N LEU A 92 17.97 -17.03 8.87
CA LEU A 92 17.87 -17.81 7.63
C LEU A 92 18.53 -17.10 6.45
N ILE A 93 19.31 -17.84 5.64
CA ILE A 93 19.91 -17.32 4.40
C ILE A 93 18.82 -17.09 3.33
N GLY A 94 17.83 -17.98 3.28
CA GLY A 94 16.71 -17.91 2.35
C GLY A 94 15.57 -17.01 2.84
N PRO A 95 14.75 -16.45 1.93
CA PRO A 95 13.49 -15.83 2.33
C PRO A 95 12.52 -16.88 2.86
N TYR A 96 11.59 -16.46 3.73
CA TYR A 96 10.42 -17.29 4.01
C TYR A 96 9.57 -17.43 2.75
N GLN A 97 9.07 -18.63 2.51
CA GLN A 97 8.22 -18.91 1.36
C GLN A 97 6.77 -18.59 1.68
N HIS A 98 6.10 -17.87 0.78
CA HIS A 98 4.68 -17.56 0.92
C HIS A 98 3.85 -18.77 0.46
N ILE A 99 2.99 -19.27 1.33
CA ILE A 99 2.01 -20.30 1.00
C ILE A 99 0.65 -19.61 0.83
N VAL A 100 0.17 -19.63 -0.41
CA VAL A 100 -1.09 -18.99 -0.82
C VAL A 100 -2.26 -19.95 -0.68
N ASP A 101 -2.01 -21.25 -0.83
CA ASP A 101 -3.04 -22.28 -0.75
C ASP A 101 -3.34 -22.61 0.71
N GLU A 102 -4.58 -22.40 1.12
CA GLU A 102 -5.05 -22.60 2.49
C GLU A 102 -5.02 -24.09 2.87
N ASP A 103 -5.27 -25.00 1.91
CA ASP A 103 -5.22 -26.44 2.16
C ASP A 103 -3.77 -26.91 2.36
N GLU A 104 -2.80 -26.35 1.61
CA GLU A 104 -1.37 -26.61 1.81
C GLU A 104 -0.91 -26.10 3.18
N TRP A 105 -1.38 -24.92 3.60
CA TRP A 105 -1.08 -24.39 4.93
C TRP A 105 -1.65 -25.26 6.05
N LEU A 106 -2.90 -25.71 5.91
CA LEU A 106 -3.57 -26.57 6.88
C LEU A 106 -2.92 -27.96 6.96
N GLU A 107 -2.45 -28.50 5.84
CA GLU A 107 -1.66 -29.73 5.83
C GLU A 107 -0.36 -29.58 6.64
N ILE A 108 0.33 -28.45 6.51
CA ILE A 108 1.54 -28.15 7.28
C ILE A 108 1.24 -28.00 8.77
N ASP A 109 0.13 -27.33 9.10
CA ASP A 109 -0.30 -27.13 10.48
C ASP A 109 -0.65 -28.45 11.18
N ILE A 110 -1.41 -29.34 10.52
CA ILE A 110 -1.83 -30.62 11.10
C ILE A 110 -0.68 -31.63 11.18
N ARG A 111 0.15 -31.70 10.14
CA ARG A 111 1.19 -32.75 10.04
C ARG A 111 2.45 -32.43 10.83
N ASP A 112 2.53 -31.26 11.45
CA ASP A 112 3.66 -30.80 12.26
C ASP A 112 5.01 -31.04 11.56
N TYR A 113 5.08 -30.67 10.28
CA TYR A 113 6.30 -30.84 9.50
C TYR A 113 7.42 -29.96 10.09
N GLU A 114 8.54 -30.56 10.50
CA GLU A 114 9.78 -29.83 10.74
C GLU A 114 10.31 -29.24 9.43
N GLN A 115 9.87 -28.04 9.10
CA GLN A 115 10.36 -27.32 7.94
C GLN A 115 11.69 -26.64 8.26
N VAL A 116 12.75 -27.06 7.54
CA VAL A 116 14.08 -26.43 7.60
C VAL A 116 14.06 -24.99 7.06
N THR A 117 13.14 -24.69 6.14
CA THR A 117 12.92 -23.35 5.59
C THR A 117 11.63 -22.79 6.13
N GLY A 118 11.65 -21.58 6.65
CA GLY A 118 10.44 -20.96 7.15
C GLY A 118 9.42 -20.66 6.03
N VAL A 119 8.15 -20.82 6.34
CA VAL A 119 6.99 -20.47 5.53
C VAL A 119 6.14 -19.44 6.24
N TRP A 120 5.37 -18.69 5.47
CA TRP A 120 4.41 -17.74 6.01
C TRP A 120 3.14 -17.69 5.18
N THR A 121 2.05 -17.26 5.82
CA THR A 121 0.78 -16.93 5.17
C THR A 121 0.06 -15.80 5.93
N LEU A 122 -1.02 -15.28 5.36
CA LEU A 122 -1.87 -14.26 5.97
C LEU A 122 -3.23 -14.87 6.31
N ILE A 123 -3.57 -14.98 7.59
CA ILE A 123 -4.85 -15.51 8.06
C ILE A 123 -5.40 -14.58 9.15
N GLY A 124 -6.69 -14.22 9.06
CA GLY A 124 -7.37 -13.45 10.10
C GLY A 124 -6.78 -12.06 10.39
N GLY A 125 -6.07 -11.46 9.42
CA GLY A 125 -5.39 -10.17 9.62
C GLY A 125 -4.06 -10.27 10.38
N GLN A 126 -3.51 -11.48 10.51
CA GLN A 126 -2.20 -11.74 11.12
C GLN A 126 -1.28 -12.42 10.12
N ILE A 127 0.03 -12.24 10.31
CA ILE A 127 1.04 -13.02 9.61
C ILE A 127 1.31 -14.25 10.44
N ASN A 128 1.02 -15.41 9.87
CA ASN A 128 1.34 -16.68 10.48
C ASN A 128 2.66 -17.19 9.89
N ILE A 129 3.59 -17.62 10.75
CA ILE A 129 4.94 -18.05 10.40
C ILE A 129 5.18 -19.42 11.03
N LYS A 130 5.66 -20.36 10.20
CA LYS A 130 6.08 -21.69 10.66
C LYS A 130 7.47 -22.04 10.12
N PRO A 131 8.35 -22.68 10.92
CA PRO A 131 8.23 -22.84 12.38
C PRO A 131 8.24 -21.47 13.08
N ALA A 132 7.80 -21.43 14.34
CA ALA A 132 7.84 -20.23 15.17
C ALA A 132 9.25 -19.59 15.15
N PRO A 133 9.38 -18.27 14.96
CA PRO A 133 10.69 -17.61 14.94
C PRO A 133 11.44 -17.85 16.25
N GLU A 134 12.71 -18.23 16.17
CA GLU A 134 13.53 -18.56 17.35
C GLU A 134 13.78 -17.33 18.23
N SER A 135 14.19 -17.55 19.48
CA SER A 135 14.53 -16.44 20.40
C SER A 135 15.54 -15.50 19.76
N THR A 136 15.27 -14.19 19.79
CA THR A 136 16.08 -13.11 19.18
C THR A 136 16.10 -13.05 17.65
N GLU A 137 15.38 -13.94 16.96
CA GLU A 137 15.20 -13.88 15.52
C GLU A 137 14.39 -12.63 15.13
N THR A 138 14.93 -11.84 14.21
CA THR A 138 14.25 -10.63 13.71
C THR A 138 13.78 -10.88 12.28
N ILE A 139 12.49 -10.68 12.04
CA ILE A 139 11.89 -10.85 10.72
C ILE A 139 11.47 -9.49 10.19
N LYS A 140 11.86 -9.19 8.94
CA LYS A 140 11.51 -7.95 8.25
C LYS A 140 10.81 -8.23 6.94
N TYR A 141 9.83 -7.40 6.62
CA TYR A 141 9.12 -7.46 5.35
C TYR A 141 8.68 -6.08 4.89
N TYR A 142 8.55 -5.94 3.58
CA TYR A 142 7.96 -4.75 2.98
C TYR A 142 6.44 -4.91 2.91
N TYR A 143 5.73 -3.85 3.26
CA TYR A 143 4.29 -3.74 3.06
C TYR A 143 3.96 -2.39 2.42
N GLN A 144 2.74 -2.28 1.90
CA GLN A 144 2.19 -1.01 1.45
C GLN A 144 1.35 -0.41 2.57
N SER A 145 1.72 0.80 2.99
CA SER A 145 0.99 1.56 4.00
C SER A 145 -0.29 2.16 3.41
N ASN A 146 -1.36 2.18 4.20
CA ASN A 146 -2.59 2.95 3.90
C ASN A 146 -2.51 4.40 4.39
N ALA A 147 -1.45 4.77 5.11
CA ALA A 147 -1.28 6.10 5.71
C ALA A 147 -0.71 7.10 4.69
N VAL A 148 -1.62 7.65 3.88
CA VAL A 148 -1.33 8.49 2.71
C VAL A 148 -1.19 9.98 3.06
N VAL A 149 -1.81 10.40 4.15
CA VAL A 149 -1.82 11.78 4.63
C VAL A 149 -0.72 11.99 5.65
N ASP A 150 0.03 13.07 5.47
CA ASP A 150 1.13 13.51 6.32
C ASP A 150 0.70 14.79 7.07
N PRO A 151 0.33 14.69 8.36
CA PRO A 151 -0.07 15.83 9.17
C PRO A 151 1.14 16.66 9.62
N VAL A 152 0.92 17.93 9.97
CA VAL A 152 1.97 18.82 10.51
C VAL A 152 2.60 18.26 11.79
N SER A 153 1.83 17.52 12.59
CA SER A 153 2.32 16.80 13.77
C SER A 153 1.55 15.49 13.97
N GLY A 154 2.21 14.50 14.55
CA GLY A 154 1.63 13.18 14.81
C GLY A 154 2.09 12.11 13.83
N SER A 155 1.34 11.01 13.77
CA SER A 155 1.59 9.91 12.84
C SER A 155 0.78 10.07 11.56
N ASN A 156 1.33 9.55 10.45
CA ASN A 156 0.62 9.51 9.17
C ASN A 156 -0.73 8.80 9.31
N LYS A 157 -1.69 9.22 8.50
CA LYS A 157 -3.09 8.78 8.59
C LYS A 157 -3.68 8.48 7.21
N ALA A 158 -4.78 7.74 7.17
CA ALA A 158 -5.41 7.35 5.91
C ALA A 158 -6.15 8.50 5.22
N PHE A 159 -6.76 9.40 5.98
CA PHE A 159 -7.62 10.47 5.46
C PHE A 159 -7.28 11.83 6.07
N PHE A 160 -7.63 12.90 5.35
CA PHE A 160 -7.52 14.27 5.83
C PHE A 160 -8.46 14.49 7.03
N THR A 161 -7.93 15.07 8.09
CA THR A 161 -8.71 15.44 9.29
C THR A 161 -8.53 16.91 9.67
N VAL A 162 -7.60 17.61 9.04
CA VAL A 162 -7.35 19.05 9.24
C VAL A 162 -7.01 19.67 7.89
N ASP A 163 -7.44 20.91 7.65
CA ASP A 163 -7.20 21.63 6.40
C ASP A 163 -5.70 21.85 6.08
N THR A 164 -4.83 21.77 7.09
CA THR A 164 -3.37 21.92 6.98
C THR A 164 -2.64 20.62 6.66
N ASP A 165 -3.36 19.49 6.59
CA ASP A 165 -2.77 18.21 6.24
C ASP A 165 -2.20 18.22 4.82
N THR A 166 -1.12 17.46 4.59
CA THR A 166 -0.52 17.30 3.26
C THR A 166 -0.65 15.85 2.78
N ILE A 167 -0.46 15.61 1.49
CA ILE A 167 -0.55 14.27 0.91
C ILE A 167 0.80 13.77 0.40
N ARG A 168 1.08 12.48 0.65
CA ARG A 168 2.32 11.81 0.22
C ARG A 168 2.28 11.36 -1.24
N ILE A 169 1.09 11.03 -1.76
CA ILE A 169 0.85 10.71 -3.19
C ILE A 169 0.92 12.00 -4.02
N PRO A 170 1.29 11.96 -5.31
CA PRO A 170 1.38 13.16 -6.15
C PRO A 170 0.08 13.99 -6.18
N GLU A 171 0.14 15.21 -5.63
CA GLU A 171 -0.98 16.16 -5.53
C GLU A 171 -1.67 16.44 -6.86
N ARG A 172 -0.94 16.43 -7.98
CA ARG A 172 -1.52 16.62 -9.32
C ARG A 172 -2.52 15.52 -9.67
N LEU A 173 -2.26 14.28 -9.27
CA LEU A 173 -3.20 13.17 -9.53
C LEU A 173 -4.46 13.35 -8.72
N LEU A 174 -4.33 13.69 -7.43
CA LEU A 174 -5.48 13.94 -6.56
C LEU A 174 -6.36 15.07 -7.13
N ARG A 175 -5.76 16.20 -7.55
CA ARG A 175 -6.52 17.31 -8.15
C ARG A 175 -7.28 16.91 -9.40
N LEU A 176 -6.62 16.19 -10.32
CA LEU A 176 -7.27 15.74 -11.54
C LEU A 176 -8.41 14.75 -11.23
N ASP A 177 -8.19 13.84 -10.27
CA ASP A 177 -9.20 12.85 -9.86
C ASP A 177 -10.45 13.53 -9.27
N MET A 178 -10.23 14.52 -8.39
CA MET A 178 -11.32 15.30 -7.78
C MET A 178 -12.14 16.08 -8.82
N ILE A 179 -11.48 16.67 -9.84
CA ILE A 179 -12.16 17.46 -10.87
C ILE A 179 -13.14 16.61 -11.68
N TRP A 180 -12.70 15.45 -12.20
CA TRP A 180 -13.58 14.64 -13.05
C TRP A 180 -14.69 13.98 -12.23
N ARG A 181 -14.42 13.55 -11.00
CA ARG A 181 -15.45 12.99 -10.09
C ARG A 181 -16.51 14.01 -9.72
N TRP A 182 -16.10 15.25 -9.44
CA TRP A 182 -17.04 16.34 -9.21
C TRP A 182 -17.92 16.58 -10.44
N LYS A 183 -17.31 16.66 -11.61
CA LYS A 183 -18.07 16.87 -12.85
C LYS A 183 -19.04 15.73 -13.13
N ALA A 184 -18.64 14.50 -12.86
CA ALA A 184 -19.48 13.31 -12.97
C ALA A 184 -20.64 13.34 -11.95
N SER A 185 -20.40 13.72 -10.69
CA SER A 185 -21.46 13.79 -9.67
C SER A 185 -22.50 14.87 -9.96
N LYS A 186 -22.08 15.97 -10.61
CA LYS A 186 -22.99 17.05 -11.06
C LYS A 186 -23.59 16.82 -12.46
N GLY A 187 -23.25 15.71 -13.14
CA GLY A 187 -23.78 15.38 -14.48
C GLY A 187 -23.26 16.28 -15.60
N THR A 188 -22.13 16.95 -15.41
CA THR A 188 -21.48 17.79 -16.43
C THR A 188 -20.52 16.98 -17.29
N PRO A 189 -20.18 17.42 -18.52
CA PRO A 189 -19.21 16.71 -19.36
C PRO A 189 -17.87 16.54 -18.66
N TYR A 190 -17.42 15.29 -18.50
CA TYR A 190 -16.22 14.92 -17.72
C TYR A 190 -15.21 14.06 -18.51
N GLU A 191 -15.53 13.66 -19.74
CA GLU A 191 -14.75 12.68 -20.51
C GLU A 191 -13.30 13.15 -20.77
N GLU A 192 -13.12 14.41 -21.14
CA GLU A 192 -11.79 14.99 -21.38
C GLU A 192 -10.96 15.08 -20.08
N ASP A 193 -11.58 15.40 -18.94
CA ASP A 193 -10.88 15.45 -17.65
C ASP A 193 -10.47 14.05 -17.18
N LEU A 194 -11.30 13.04 -17.42
CA LEU A 194 -10.97 11.64 -17.17
C LEU A 194 -9.80 11.16 -18.04
N GLU A 195 -9.77 11.53 -19.33
CA GLU A 195 -8.65 11.21 -20.21
C GLU A 195 -7.35 11.88 -19.73
N ASN A 196 -7.41 13.17 -19.38
CA ASN A 196 -6.28 13.88 -18.81
C ASN A 196 -5.76 13.25 -17.51
N PHE A 197 -6.68 12.77 -16.66
CA PHE A 197 -6.34 12.02 -15.45
C PHE A 197 -5.63 10.70 -15.81
N ASN A 198 -6.18 9.89 -16.71
CA ASN A 198 -5.60 8.60 -17.10
C ASN A 198 -4.19 8.75 -17.69
N ILE A 199 -3.98 9.75 -18.55
CA ILE A 199 -2.65 10.06 -19.11
C ILE A 199 -1.67 10.44 -17.99
N ALA A 200 -2.08 11.33 -17.08
CA ALA A 200 -1.24 11.74 -15.95
C ALA A 200 -0.94 10.57 -15.01
N PHE A 201 -1.91 9.70 -14.76
CA PHE A 201 -1.80 8.54 -13.91
C PHE A 201 -0.78 7.54 -14.47
N GLU A 202 -0.90 7.15 -15.73
CA GLU A 202 0.04 6.21 -16.37
C GLU A 202 1.46 6.77 -16.43
N HIS A 203 1.62 8.06 -16.72
CA HIS A 203 2.93 8.71 -16.68
C HIS A 203 3.56 8.66 -15.28
N ARG A 204 2.77 8.91 -14.23
CA ARG A 204 3.25 8.90 -12.84
C ARG A 204 3.57 7.49 -12.35
N LYS A 205 2.74 6.52 -12.68
CA LYS A 205 2.96 5.10 -12.42
C LYS A 205 4.23 4.57 -13.06
N ALA A 206 4.51 4.98 -14.30
CA ALA A 206 5.75 4.64 -14.99
C ALA A 206 6.98 5.26 -14.30
N ALA A 207 6.88 6.53 -13.88
CA ALA A 207 7.99 7.23 -13.20
C ALA A 207 8.28 6.69 -11.79
N ASP A 208 7.25 6.30 -11.03
CA ASP A 208 7.37 5.87 -9.62
C ASP A 208 8.22 4.61 -9.45
N LYS A 209 8.14 3.65 -10.38
CA LYS A 209 8.94 2.41 -10.33
C LYS A 209 10.44 2.62 -10.57
N GLY A 210 10.85 3.83 -10.95
CA GLY A 210 12.23 4.15 -11.34
C GLY A 210 12.59 3.61 -12.74
N ALA A 211 13.70 4.11 -13.28
CA ALA A 211 14.18 3.70 -14.60
C ALA A 211 14.54 2.21 -14.61
N ARG A 212 13.86 1.41 -15.43
CA ARG A 212 14.33 0.04 -15.72
C ARG A 212 15.56 0.14 -16.61
N ILE A 213 16.74 -0.13 -16.04
CA ILE A 213 17.95 -0.34 -16.84
C ILE A 213 17.74 -1.61 -17.65
N ILE A 214 17.56 -1.47 -18.96
CA ILE A 214 17.52 -2.61 -19.88
C ILE A 214 18.94 -3.12 -20.02
N ALA A 215 19.32 -4.07 -19.17
CA ALA A 215 20.57 -4.80 -19.33
C ALA A 215 20.36 -5.93 -20.34
N VAL A 216 20.94 -5.79 -21.53
CA VAL A 216 21.00 -6.83 -22.56
C VAL A 216 22.16 -7.78 -22.20
N GLY A 217 21.89 -9.08 -22.02
CA GLY A 217 22.94 -10.11 -21.96
C GLY A 217 23.20 -10.84 -20.64
N ARG A 218 22.41 -10.62 -19.56
CA ARG A 218 22.54 -11.44 -18.33
C ARG A 218 21.63 -12.67 -18.40
N THR A 219 22.19 -13.88 -18.32
CA THR A 219 21.43 -15.11 -18.06
C THR A 219 20.55 -14.90 -16.84
N ARG A 220 19.24 -14.77 -17.06
CA ARG A 220 18.28 -14.60 -15.97
C ARG A 220 18.01 -15.96 -15.37
N LEU A 221 18.52 -16.21 -14.17
CA LEU A 221 17.95 -17.26 -13.34
C LEU A 221 16.47 -16.88 -13.09
N PRO A 222 15.50 -17.79 -13.35
CA PRO A 222 14.10 -17.49 -13.12
C PRO A 222 13.88 -17.16 -11.65
N ARG A 223 13.35 -15.97 -11.38
CA ARG A 223 12.93 -15.58 -10.04
C ARG A 223 11.66 -16.36 -9.72
N GLY A 224 11.73 -17.27 -8.75
CA GLY A 224 10.66 -18.23 -8.44
C GLY A 224 10.95 -19.69 -8.83
N ALA A 225 12.15 -19.99 -9.34
CA ALA A 225 12.58 -21.38 -9.46
C ALA A 225 12.64 -22.01 -8.06
N LYS A 226 11.71 -22.94 -7.77
CA LYS A 226 11.74 -23.78 -6.57
C LYS A 226 12.99 -24.67 -6.68
N TYR A 227 13.96 -24.49 -5.78
CA TYR A 227 15.03 -25.48 -5.64
C TYR A 227 14.39 -26.76 -5.10
N ALA A 228 14.39 -27.82 -5.90
CA ALA A 228 14.04 -29.15 -5.44
C ALA A 228 15.19 -29.65 -4.56
N TRP A 229 15.01 -29.55 -3.26
CA TRP A 229 15.94 -30.16 -2.30
C TRP A 229 15.60 -31.66 -2.21
N PRO A 230 16.57 -32.57 -2.40
CA PRO A 230 16.32 -33.99 -2.20
C PRO A 230 15.95 -34.23 -0.73
N ARG A 231 14.69 -34.59 -0.48
CA ARG A 231 14.22 -35.05 0.83
C ARG A 231 14.65 -36.51 0.99
N THR A 232 15.52 -36.81 1.95
CA THR A 232 15.78 -38.19 2.38
C THR A 232 14.62 -38.67 3.25
N ILE A 233 13.94 -39.72 2.80
CA ILE A 233 12.95 -40.46 3.60
C ILE A 233 13.75 -41.45 4.44
N SER A 234 13.85 -41.22 5.75
CA SER A 234 14.28 -42.28 6.67
C SER A 234 13.10 -43.20 6.94
N SER A 235 13.25 -44.47 6.59
CA SER A 235 12.35 -45.58 6.93
C SER A 235 12.40 -45.95 8.40
#